data_AF-A0A9W9WCG3-F1
#
_entry.id   AF-A0A9W9WCG3-F1
#
_cell.length_a   1.000
_cell.length_b   1.000
_cell.length_c   1.000
_cell.angle_alpha   90.00
_cell.angle_beta   90.00
_cell.angle_gamma   90.00
#
_symmetry.space_group_name_H-M   'P 1'
#
loop_
_entity.id
_entity.type
_entity.pdbx_description
1 polymer ?
#
loop_
_entity_poly.entity_id
_entity_poly.type
_entity_poly.pdbx_seq_one_letter_code
_entity_poly.pdbx_strand_id
1 'polypeptide(L)'
;MADRMEIDSGDDSREMTDANQQLERELLQCQKGSSPTAVHSRRIVSLGVSPHYVSHWTSADAFRELYQNWKDAILERFQIDRIAFRPYFVDACDHYAVLVPDPADPEGRRSLGFIKYDKKSSRVTLANACLQLPFEALELGFTTKGD
;
A
#
# COMPACT_ATOMS: atom_id res chain seq x y z
N MET A 1 7.58 -14.86 -54.05
CA MET A 1 7.21 -15.69 -52.89
C MET A 1 7.98 -15.17 -51.70
N ALA A 2 7.36 -14.32 -50.90
CA ALA A 2 7.91 -13.83 -49.64
C ALA A 2 6.74 -13.76 -48.67
N ASP A 3 6.68 -14.73 -47.76
CA ASP A 3 5.75 -14.77 -46.63
C ASP A 3 6.35 -13.93 -45.52
N ARG A 4 5.60 -12.95 -45.00
CA ARG A 4 6.05 -12.05 -43.93
C ARG A 4 5.16 -12.32 -42.71
N MET A 5 5.76 -12.91 -41.67
CA MET A 5 5.16 -13.16 -40.37
C MET A 5 4.43 -11.91 -39.85
N GLU A 6 3.13 -12.03 -39.61
CA GLU A 6 2.36 -11.10 -38.79
C GLU A 6 2.67 -11.38 -37.32
N ILE A 7 3.13 -10.35 -36.61
CA ILE A 7 3.35 -10.37 -35.17
C ILE A 7 2.01 -10.04 -34.51
N ASP A 8 1.35 -11.07 -33.99
CA ASP A 8 0.16 -10.94 -33.14
C ASP A 8 0.53 -10.23 -31.84
N SER A 9 0.14 -8.96 -31.74
CA SER A 9 0.37 -8.07 -30.59
C SER A 9 -0.96 -7.70 -29.90
N GLY A 10 -1.97 -8.59 -29.97
CA GLY A 10 -3.35 -8.29 -29.58
C GLY A 10 -3.78 -8.75 -28.18
N ASP A 11 -2.97 -9.55 -27.48
CA ASP A 11 -3.43 -10.29 -26.28
C ASP A 11 -3.14 -9.55 -24.95
N ASP A 12 -1.98 -8.91 -24.84
CA ASP A 12 -1.48 -8.32 -23.59
C ASP A 12 -2.28 -7.06 -23.15
N SER A 13 -2.86 -6.33 -24.11
CA SER A 13 -3.73 -5.18 -23.80
C SER A 13 -5.11 -5.61 -23.30
N ARG A 14 -5.60 -6.80 -23.68
CA ARG A 14 -6.91 -7.30 -23.25
C ARG A 14 -6.86 -7.77 -21.80
N GLU A 15 -5.81 -8.49 -21.43
CA GLU A 15 -5.60 -8.91 -20.03
C GLU A 15 -5.46 -7.72 -19.08
N MET A 16 -4.72 -6.67 -19.50
CA MET A 16 -4.57 -5.45 -18.69
C MET A 16 -5.89 -4.67 -18.57
N THR A 17 -6.75 -4.67 -19.60
CA THR A 17 -8.08 -4.07 -19.49
C THR A 17 -9.01 -4.85 -18.58
N ASP A 18 -8.88 -6.17 -18.52
CA ASP A 18 -9.75 -7.02 -17.69
C ASP A 18 -9.36 -6.95 -16.21
N ALA A 19 -8.06 -6.87 -15.91
CA ALA A 19 -7.56 -6.63 -14.56
C ALA A 19 -8.00 -5.26 -14.01
N ASN A 20 -7.96 -4.22 -14.84
CA ASN A 20 -8.44 -2.89 -14.47
C ASN A 20 -9.95 -2.86 -14.24
N GLN A 21 -10.73 -3.52 -15.09
CA GLN A 21 -12.18 -3.66 -14.90
C GLN A 21 -12.53 -4.47 -13.64
N GLN A 22 -11.72 -5.46 -13.29
CA GLN A 22 -11.90 -6.21 -12.04
C GLN A 22 -11.60 -5.36 -10.81
N LEU A 23 -10.53 -4.56 -10.84
CA LEU A 23 -10.20 -3.62 -9.78
C LEU A 23 -11.31 -2.57 -9.58
N GLU A 24 -11.87 -2.03 -10.67
CA GLU A 24 -13.00 -1.10 -10.61
C GLU A 24 -14.24 -1.74 -9.97
N ARG A 25 -14.54 -3.01 -10.30
CA ARG A 25 -15.64 -3.74 -9.69
C ARG A 25 -15.43 -3.97 -8.20
N GLU A 26 -14.22 -4.30 -7.77
CA GLU A 26 -13.88 -4.48 -6.35
C GLU A 26 -13.97 -3.15 -5.58
N LEU A 27 -13.51 -2.04 -6.17
CA LEU A 27 -13.66 -0.69 -5.60
C LEU A 27 -15.12 -0.26 -5.44
N LEU A 28 -15.96 -0.56 -6.43
CA LEU A 28 -17.40 -0.29 -6.39
C LEU A 28 -18.11 -1.16 -5.35
N GLN A 29 -17.71 -2.43 -5.20
CA GLN A 29 -18.22 -3.35 -4.19
C GLN A 29 -17.90 -2.84 -2.77
N CYS A 30 -16.69 -2.32 -2.54
CA CYS A 30 -16.31 -1.69 -1.26
C CYS A 30 -17.12 -0.43 -0.95
N GLN A 31 -17.52 0.35 -1.95
CA GLN A 31 -18.35 1.55 -1.73
C GLN A 31 -19.82 1.23 -1.42
N LYS A 32 -20.33 0.09 -1.89
CA LYS A 32 -21.74 -0.30 -1.76
C LYS A 32 -22.18 -0.65 -0.33
N GLY A 33 -21.24 -0.76 0.60
CA GLY A 33 -21.51 -0.87 2.05
C GLY A 33 -21.54 0.47 2.80
N SER A 34 -21.26 1.60 2.14
CA SER A 34 -21.25 2.91 2.79
C SER A 34 -22.52 3.71 2.46
N SER A 35 -23.29 4.00 3.50
CA SER A 35 -24.46 4.88 3.44
C SER A 35 -24.05 6.31 3.01
N PRO A 36 -24.87 7.00 2.20
CA PRO A 36 -24.48 8.26 1.58
C PRO A 36 -24.73 9.44 2.52
N THR A 37 -23.92 9.58 3.57
CA THR A 37 -23.78 10.83 4.35
C THR A 37 -22.43 10.92 5.06
N ALA A 38 -21.35 10.39 4.48
CA ALA A 38 -20.02 10.69 4.98
C ALA A 38 -19.49 11.96 4.30
N VAL A 39 -19.83 13.13 4.87
CA VAL A 39 -19.02 14.34 4.66
C VAL A 39 -17.60 13.94 5.04
N HIS A 40 -16.69 13.87 4.07
CA HIS A 40 -15.26 13.66 4.33
C HIS A 40 -14.72 14.91 5.04
N SER A 41 -15.03 14.99 6.34
CA SER A 41 -14.48 15.99 7.25
C SER A 41 -12.97 15.76 7.27
N ARG A 42 -12.22 16.73 6.74
CA ARG A 42 -10.78 16.80 6.89
C ARG A 42 -10.50 16.93 8.40
N ARG A 43 -10.28 15.79 9.06
CA ARG A 43 -9.92 15.77 10.48
C ARG A 43 -8.45 16.11 10.62
N ILE A 44 -8.17 17.20 11.33
CA ILE A 44 -6.83 17.52 11.81
C ILE A 44 -6.70 16.81 13.16
N VAL A 45 -5.82 15.83 13.24
CA VAL A 45 -5.51 15.12 14.48
C VAL A 45 -4.24 15.73 15.06
N SER A 46 -4.33 16.29 16.27
CA SER A 46 -3.16 16.74 17.01
C SER A 46 -2.43 15.53 17.55
N LEU A 47 -1.25 15.25 16.99
CA LEU A 47 -0.39 14.17 17.45
C LEU A 47 0.18 14.53 18.82
N GLY A 48 0.08 13.63 19.81
CA GLY A 48 0.80 13.74 21.09
C GLY A 48 2.32 13.53 20.95
N VAL A 49 2.87 13.89 19.80
CA VAL A 49 4.28 13.76 19.47
C VAL A 49 4.93 15.04 19.93
N SER A 50 5.78 14.94 20.96
CA SER A 50 6.59 16.08 21.38
C SER A 50 7.32 16.65 20.15
N PRO A 51 7.32 17.98 19.92
CA PRO A 51 8.12 18.58 18.86
C PRO A 51 9.61 18.18 18.92
N HIS A 52 10.08 17.73 20.09
CA HIS A 52 11.44 17.23 20.31
C HIS A 52 11.66 15.81 19.79
N TYR A 53 10.61 15.02 19.57
CA TYR A 53 10.68 13.66 19.02
C TYR A 53 11.22 13.67 17.58
N VAL A 54 10.81 14.66 16.79
CA VAL A 54 11.18 14.81 15.37
C VAL A 54 12.11 15.98 15.10
N SER A 55 12.60 16.68 16.13
CA SER A 55 13.29 17.98 16.02
C SER A 55 14.54 17.95 15.13
N HIS A 56 15.15 16.78 14.99
CA HIS A 56 16.39 16.54 14.25
C HIS A 56 16.20 15.53 13.12
N TRP A 57 14.96 15.17 12.79
CA TRP A 57 14.69 14.20 11.74
C TRP A 57 15.01 14.78 10.37
N THR A 58 15.75 14.00 9.61
CA THR A 58 15.86 14.17 8.17
C THR A 58 14.67 13.49 7.47
N SER A 59 14.50 13.74 6.17
CA SER A 59 13.54 12.99 5.36
C SER A 59 13.77 11.48 5.41
N ALA A 60 15.02 11.05 5.60
CA ALA A 60 15.37 9.64 5.74
C ALA A 60 14.87 9.06 7.08
N ASP A 61 14.97 9.83 8.17
CA ASP A 61 14.46 9.41 9.48
C ASP A 61 12.93 9.29 9.46
N ALA A 62 12.26 10.27 8.86
CA ALA A 62 10.81 10.26 8.69
C ALA A 62 10.35 9.07 7.84
N PHE A 63 11.05 8.78 6.73
CA PHE A 63 10.74 7.64 5.89
C PHE A 63 11.03 6.31 6.59
N ARG A 64 12.14 6.22 7.34
CA ARG A 64 12.49 5.03 8.14
C ARG A 64 11.38 4.72 9.14
N GLU A 65 10.89 5.71 9.86
CA GLU A 65 9.78 5.52 10.81
C GLU A 65 8.50 5.08 10.10
N LEU A 66 8.16 5.75 8.99
CA LEU A 66 6.98 5.40 8.21
C LEU A 66 7.04 3.94 7.70
N TYR A 67 8.21 3.52 7.23
CA TYR A 67 8.47 2.14 6.81
C TYR A 67 8.33 1.14 7.97
N GLN A 68 8.85 1.50 9.15
CA GLN A 68 8.73 0.64 10.34
C GLN A 68 7.28 0.46 10.75
N ASN A 69 6.49 1.54 10.82
CA ASN A 69 5.07 1.47 11.14
C ASN A 69 4.29 0.64 10.10
N TRP A 70 4.59 0.84 8.82
CA TRP A 70 3.99 0.05 7.73
C TRP A 70 4.29 -1.45 7.86
N LYS A 71 5.56 -1.80 8.09
CA LYS A 71 6.00 -3.18 8.30
C LYS A 71 5.34 -3.80 9.53
N ASP A 72 5.39 -3.12 10.67
CA ASP A 72 4.90 -3.64 11.94
C ASP A 72 3.39 -3.90 11.87
N ALA A 73 2.62 -3.04 11.19
CA ALA A 73 1.21 -3.27 10.92
C ALA A 73 0.94 -4.54 10.09
N ILE A 74 1.79 -4.87 9.12
CA ILE A 74 1.68 -6.12 8.34
C ILE A 74 2.01 -7.33 9.23
N LEU A 75 3.13 -7.26 9.95
CA LEU A 75 3.58 -8.35 10.84
C LEU A 75 2.52 -8.69 11.89
N GLU A 76 1.97 -7.68 12.55
CA GLU A 76 0.94 -7.82 13.58
C GLU A 76 -0.35 -8.40 12.99
N ARG A 77 -0.83 -7.84 11.87
CA ARG A 77 -2.12 -8.24 11.28
C ARG A 77 -2.11 -9.66 10.76
N PHE A 78 -1.04 -10.04 10.06
CA PHE A 78 -0.94 -11.35 9.41
C PHE A 78 -0.22 -12.39 10.26
N GLN A 79 0.19 -12.04 11.49
CA GLN A 79 0.92 -12.91 12.41
C GLN A 79 2.15 -13.55 11.75
N ILE A 80 2.87 -12.74 10.95
CA ILE A 80 4.04 -13.19 10.20
C ILE A 80 5.27 -13.09 11.09
N ASP A 81 6.08 -14.14 11.07
CA ASP A 81 7.38 -14.11 11.73
C ASP A 81 8.31 -13.09 11.06
N ARG A 82 9.10 -12.37 11.86
CA ARG A 82 10.04 -11.34 11.36
C ARG A 82 11.04 -11.90 10.33
N ILE A 83 11.38 -13.18 10.40
CA ILE A 83 12.29 -13.88 9.49
C ILE A 83 11.60 -14.23 8.16
N ALA A 84 10.29 -14.47 8.21
CA ALA A 84 9.46 -14.74 7.04
C ALA A 84 9.08 -13.45 6.28
N PHE A 85 9.17 -12.29 6.92
CA PHE A 85 8.94 -10.99 6.28
C PHE A 85 10.05 -10.64 5.29
N ARG A 86 9.77 -10.87 4.00
CA ARG A 86 10.72 -10.67 2.90
C ARG A 86 10.14 -9.74 1.85
N PRO A 87 10.17 -8.41 2.08
CA PRO A 87 9.78 -7.46 1.07
C PRO A 87 10.81 -7.46 -0.07
N TYR A 88 10.35 -7.20 -1.29
CA TYR A 88 11.23 -7.02 -2.44
C TYR A 88 10.98 -5.68 -3.11
N PHE A 89 12.02 -5.19 -3.76
CA PHE A 89 12.01 -3.91 -4.46
C PHE A 89 11.75 -4.11 -5.95
N VAL A 90 10.95 -3.21 -6.53
CA VAL A 90 10.66 -3.14 -7.95
C VAL A 90 11.06 -1.76 -8.45
N ASP A 91 11.90 -1.74 -9.48
CA ASP A 91 12.18 -0.55 -10.27
C ASP A 91 11.53 -0.70 -11.64
N ALA A 92 10.39 -0.04 -11.81
CA ALA A 92 9.69 0.04 -13.08
C ALA A 92 9.95 1.39 -13.74
N CYS A 93 9.71 1.49 -15.05
CA CYS A 93 9.94 2.73 -15.79
C CYS A 93 9.19 3.94 -15.19
N ASP A 94 7.96 3.73 -14.70
CA ASP A 94 7.05 4.76 -14.20
C ASP A 94 6.95 4.83 -12.68
N HIS A 95 7.47 3.84 -11.94
CA HIS A 95 7.37 3.81 -10.48
C HIS A 95 8.49 3.02 -9.80
N TYR A 96 8.70 3.31 -8.51
CA TYR A 96 9.42 2.43 -7.60
C TYR A 96 8.41 1.78 -6.66
N ALA A 97 8.59 0.52 -6.31
CA ALA A 97 7.77 -0.12 -5.29
C ALA A 97 8.54 -1.02 -4.34
N VAL A 98 8.08 -1.09 -3.10
CA VAL A 98 8.42 -2.15 -2.15
C VAL A 98 7.15 -2.97 -1.93
N LEU A 99 7.24 -4.27 -2.17
CA LEU A 99 6.11 -5.19 -2.12
C LEU A 99 6.35 -6.27 -1.07
N VAL A 100 5.31 -6.60 -0.30
CA VAL A 100 5.32 -7.78 0.58
C VAL A 100 4.47 -8.86 -0.07
N PRO A 101 5.06 -9.97 -0.53
CA PRO A 101 4.29 -11.04 -1.14
C PRO A 101 3.39 -11.73 -0.11
N ASP A 102 2.22 -12.20 -0.56
CA ASP A 102 1.40 -13.10 0.24
C ASP A 102 1.95 -14.53 0.11
N PRO A 103 2.48 -15.15 1.20
CA PRO A 103 2.98 -16.52 1.14
C PRO A 103 1.89 -17.55 0.84
N ALA A 104 0.62 -17.20 1.06
CA ALA A 104 -0.52 -18.05 0.71
C ALA A 104 -0.92 -17.94 -0.78
N ASP A 105 -0.28 -17.05 -1.55
CA ASP A 105 -0.50 -16.88 -2.98
C ASP A 105 0.77 -17.24 -3.79
N PRO A 106 0.91 -18.51 -4.23
CA PRO A 106 2.05 -18.97 -5.01
C PRO A 106 2.18 -18.27 -6.37
N GLU A 107 1.08 -17.73 -6.90
CA GLU A 107 1.07 -17.02 -8.19
C GLU A 107 1.53 -15.57 -8.05
N GLY A 108 1.72 -15.07 -6.82
CA GLY A 108 2.23 -13.72 -6.55
C GLY A 108 1.30 -12.61 -7.02
N ARG A 109 0.01 -12.91 -7.23
CA ARG A 109 -1.00 -11.92 -7.66
C ARG A 109 -1.44 -11.02 -6.51
N ARG A 110 -1.33 -11.50 -5.27
CA ARG A 110 -1.65 -10.77 -4.03
C ARG A 110 -0.40 -10.32 -3.30
N SER A 111 -0.47 -9.10 -2.79
CA SER A 111 0.51 -8.56 -1.86
C SER A 111 -0.17 -8.27 -0.52
N LEU A 112 0.54 -8.49 0.58
CA LEU A 112 0.08 -8.14 1.93
C LEU A 112 0.18 -6.64 2.20
N GLY A 113 1.00 -5.95 1.41
CA GLY A 113 1.12 -4.50 1.42
C GLY A 113 2.16 -4.02 0.43
N PHE A 114 2.10 -2.73 0.13
CA PHE A 114 3.05 -2.07 -0.76
C PHE A 114 3.33 -0.62 -0.36
N ILE A 115 4.52 -0.15 -0.72
CA ILE A 115 4.88 1.26 -0.79
C ILE A 115 5.21 1.53 -2.25
N LYS A 116 4.50 2.44 -2.91
CA LYS A 116 4.70 2.79 -4.32
C LYS A 116 4.99 4.28 -4.45
N TYR A 117 6.09 4.62 -5.10
CA TYR A 117 6.39 5.98 -5.56
C TYR A 117 6.12 6.07 -7.06
N ASP A 118 5.13 6.88 -7.44
CA ASP A 118 4.80 7.16 -8.83
C ASP A 118 5.67 8.33 -9.35
N LYS A 119 6.49 8.07 -10.37
CA LYS A 119 7.47 9.04 -10.89
C LYS A 119 6.79 10.21 -11.60
N LYS A 120 5.61 10.00 -12.21
CA LYS A 120 4.90 11.02 -12.99
C LYS A 120 4.19 12.03 -12.09
N SER A 121 3.53 11.54 -11.05
CA SER A 121 2.74 12.34 -10.11
C SER A 121 3.51 12.74 -8.86
N SER A 122 4.73 12.22 -8.66
CA SER A 122 5.55 12.43 -7.46
C SER A 122 4.80 12.07 -6.17
N ARG A 123 3.98 11.02 -6.22
CA ARG A 123 3.12 10.59 -5.11
C ARG A 123 3.61 9.28 -4.52
N VAL A 124 3.69 9.24 -3.20
CA VAL A 124 3.90 7.99 -2.45
C VAL A 124 2.54 7.46 -2.00
N THR A 125 2.25 6.20 -2.34
CA THR A 125 1.09 5.47 -1.84
C THR A 125 1.59 4.33 -0.96
N LEU A 126 1.03 4.23 0.25
CA LEU A 126 1.27 3.10 1.15
C LEU A 126 -0.06 2.39 1.35
N ALA A 127 -0.04 1.07 1.27
CA ALA A 127 -1.22 0.25 1.49
C ALA A 127 -0.83 -1.07 2.18
N ASN A 128 -1.76 -1.57 3.00
CA ASN A 128 -1.74 -2.92 3.54
C ASN A 128 -3.02 -3.60 3.07
N ALA A 129 -2.91 -4.78 2.46
CA ALA A 129 -4.08 -5.52 2.03
C ALA A 129 -4.92 -5.90 3.26
N CYS A 130 -6.24 -5.83 3.13
CA CYS A 130 -7.20 -6.21 4.17
C CYS A 130 -7.07 -5.47 5.52
N LEU A 131 -6.33 -4.36 5.58
CA LEU A 131 -6.51 -3.36 6.63
C LEU A 131 -7.72 -2.51 6.27
N GLN A 132 -8.86 -2.80 6.90
CA GLN A 132 -9.72 -1.68 7.28
C GLN A 132 -8.91 -0.96 8.35
N LEU A 133 -8.44 0.27 8.10
CA LEU A 133 -8.04 1.16 9.17
C LEU A 133 -9.34 1.51 9.89
N PRO A 134 -9.70 0.89 11.05
CA PRO A 134 -10.73 1.48 11.87
C PRO A 134 -10.30 2.93 12.13
N PHE A 135 -11.25 3.86 12.27
CA PHE A 135 -10.94 5.27 12.46
C PHE A 135 -9.98 5.48 13.66
N GLU A 136 -10.07 4.57 14.61
CA GLU A 136 -9.27 4.43 15.81
C GLU A 136 -7.86 3.85 15.57
N ALA A 137 -7.58 3.12 14.48
CA ALA A 137 -6.20 2.65 14.19
C ALA A 137 -5.28 3.77 13.67
N LEU A 138 -5.84 4.94 13.35
CA LEU A 138 -5.08 6.17 13.23
C LEU A 138 -4.80 6.81 14.60
N GLU A 139 -4.93 6.07 15.72
CA GLU A 139 -4.48 6.43 17.08
C GLU A 139 -2.96 6.71 17.11
N LEU A 140 -2.66 7.88 16.61
CA LEU A 140 -1.44 8.63 16.75
C LEU A 140 -1.17 8.86 18.24
N GLY A 141 -0.60 7.85 18.91
CA GLY A 141 -0.01 7.98 20.23
C GLY A 141 -0.77 7.39 21.42
N PHE A 142 -1.36 6.19 21.33
CA PHE A 142 -1.65 5.42 22.55
C PHE A 142 -0.41 4.64 22.99
N THR A 143 0.32 5.20 23.96
CA THR A 143 1.32 4.48 24.76
C THR A 143 0.80 4.42 26.19
N THR A 144 0.49 3.22 26.69
CA THR A 144 0.18 2.95 28.11
C THR A 144 1.44 2.87 28.97
N LYS A 145 2.43 3.74 28.71
CA LYS A 145 3.47 3.99 29.72
C LYS A 145 2.82 4.82 30.82
N GLY A 146 2.30 4.12 31.83
CA GLY A 146 1.91 4.70 33.10
C GLY A 146 3.10 5.38 33.77
N ASP A 147 2.76 6.41 34.55
CA ASP A 147 3.65 7.30 35.32
C ASP A 147 4.81 6.60 36.05
#